data_AF-A0A965QU40-F1
#
_entry.id   AF-A0A965QU40-F1
#
_cell.length_a   1.000
_cell.length_b   1.000
_cell.length_c   1.000
_cell.angle_alpha   90.00
_cell.angle_beta   90.00
_cell.angle_gamma   90.00
#
_symmetry.space_group_name_H-M   'P 1'
#
loop_
_entity.id
_entity.type
_entity.pdbx_description
1 polymer ?
#
loop_
_entity_poly.entity_id
_entity_poly.type
_entity_poly.pdbx_seq_one_letter_code
_entity_poly.pdbx_strand_id
1 'polypeptide(L)' 'LYGALGVGGTKMKIHRAAIARIFASADAFLDAEELLVIGESL' A
#
# COMPACT_ATOMS: atom_id res chain seq x y z
N LEU A 1 8.44 9.80 -11.64
CA LEU A 1 9.32 10.43 -10.64
C LEU A 1 10.16 9.31 -10.02
N TYR A 2 11.49 9.35 -10.16
CA TYR A 2 12.36 8.26 -9.67
C TYR A 2 13.32 8.77 -8.58
N GLY A 3 13.90 7.86 -7.80
CA GLY A 3 14.72 8.15 -6.62
C GLY A 3 13.95 8.00 -5.30
N ALA A 4 14.65 8.09 -4.16
CA ALA A 4 14.11 7.75 -2.84
C ALA A 4 12.83 8.51 -2.48
N LEU A 5 12.71 9.79 -2.87
CA LEU A 5 11.50 10.59 -2.62
C LEU A 5 10.31 10.15 -3.47
N GLY A 6 10.53 9.81 -4.75
CA GLY A 6 9.46 9.35 -5.64
C GLY A 6 8.95 7.96 -5.26
N VAL A 7 9.86 7.03 -4.99
CA VAL A 7 9.54 5.69 -4.50
C VAL A 7 8.90 5.77 -3.11
N GLY A 8 9.47 6.58 -2.21
CA GLY A 8 8.95 6.82 -0.87
C GLY A 8 7.54 7.40 -0.87
N GLY A 9 7.26 8.35 -1.76
CA GLY A 9 5.91 8.90 -1.94
C GLY A 9 4.89 7.83 -2.35
N THR A 10 5.25 7.00 -3.32
CA THR A 10 4.42 5.88 -3.78
C THR A 10 4.19 4.86 -2.65
N LYS A 11 5.26 4.48 -1.94
CA LYS A 11 5.21 3.64 -0.75
C LYS A 11 4.24 4.18 0.30
N MET A 12 4.25 5.49 0.55
CA MET A 12 3.37 6.09 1.55
C MET A 12 1.89 6.09 1.15
N LYS A 13 1.57 6.18 -0.15
CA LYS A 13 0.21 6.01 -0.65
C LYS A 13 -0.29 4.58 -0.43
N ILE A 14 0.51 3.59 -0.82
CA ILE A 14 0.21 2.16 -0.62
C ILE A 14 -0.03 1.88 0.87
N HIS A 15 0.88 2.34 1.73
CA HIS A 15 0.80 2.12 3.18
C HIS A 15 -0.49 2.68 3.80
N ARG A 16 -0.92 3.88 3.38
CA ARG A 16 -2.16 4.49 3.88
C ARG A 16 -3.40 3.69 3.45
N ALA A 17 -3.45 3.24 2.20
CA ALA A 17 -4.55 2.41 1.69
C ALA A 17 -4.60 1.04 2.38
N ALA A 18 -3.44 0.40 2.60
CA ALA A 18 -3.34 -0.87 3.31
C ALA A 18 -3.86 -0.77 4.76
N ILE A 19 -3.50 0.30 5.49
CA ILE A 19 -4.02 0.55 6.84
C ILE A 19 -5.55 0.64 6.82
N ALA A 20 -6.13 1.40 5.89
CA ALA A 20 -7.59 1.51 5.79
C ALA A 20 -8.27 0.14 5.57
N ARG A 21 -7.66 -0.73 4.76
CA ARG A 21 -8.17 -2.08 4.47
C ARG A 21 -8.06 -3.02 5.67
N ILE A 22 -6.97 -2.94 6.43
CA ILE A 22 -6.80 -3.73 7.67
C ILE A 22 -7.89 -3.37 8.70
N PHE A 23 -8.22 -2.09 8.84
CA PHE A 23 -9.27 -1.66 9.76
C PHE A 23 -10.70 -1.88 9.25
N ALA A 24 -10.88 -2.32 8.00
CA ALA A 24 -12.17 -2.64 7.42
C ALA A 24 -12.58 -4.11 7.62
N SER A 25 -11.64 -5.02 7.92
CA SER A 25 -11.93 -6.45 8.15
C SER A 25 -11.03 -7.05 9.22
N ALA A 26 -11.62 -7.76 10.18
CA ALA A 26 -10.90 -8.29 11.34
C ALA A 26 -9.92 -9.44 11.00
N ASP A 27 -10.09 -10.07 9.84
CA ASP A 27 -9.25 -11.14 9.29
C ASP A 27 -8.25 -10.65 8.24
N ALA A 28 -8.18 -9.34 8.00
CA ALA A 28 -7.29 -8.79 6.99
C ALA A 28 -5.81 -9.01 7.35
N PHE A 29 -5.12 -9.76 6.50
CA PHE A 29 -3.67 -9.92 6.47
C PHE A 29 -3.20 -9.53 5.07
N LEU A 30 -2.24 -8.61 4.98
CA LEU A 30 -1.74 -8.08 3.71
C LEU A 30 -0.24 -8.30 3.65
N ASP A 31 0.22 -9.06 2.66
CA ASP A 31 1.64 -9.27 2.37
C ASP A 31 2.01 -8.59 1.04
N ALA A 32 3.17 -8.91 0.49
CA ALA A 32 3.72 -8.29 -0.71
C ALA A 32 2.74 -8.30 -1.90
N GLU A 33 2.03 -9.40 -2.13
CA GLU A 33 1.09 -9.56 -3.23
C GLU A 33 -0.10 -8.60 -3.09
N GLU A 34 -0.73 -8.50 -1.91
CA GLU A 34 -1.83 -7.57 -1.70
C GLU A 34 -1.36 -6.10 -1.75
N LEU A 35 -0.15 -5.81 -1.26
CA LEU A 35 0.45 -4.48 -1.35
C LEU A 35 0.77 -4.09 -2.79
N LEU A 36 1.18 -5.05 -3.63
CA LEU A 36 1.39 -4.83 -5.07
C LEU A 36 0.07 -4.48 -5.75
N VAL A 37 -1.00 -5.24 -5.49
CA VAL A 37 -2.35 -4.97 -6.03
C VAL A 37 -2.84 -3.57 -5.65
N ILE A 38 -2.61 -3.15 -4.40
CA ILE A 38 -2.90 -1.78 -3.98
C ILE A 38 -2.07 -0.79 -4.80
N GLY A 39 -0.76 -1.03 -4.96
CA GLY A 39 0.14 -0.17 -5.72
C GLY A 39 -0.23 -0.01 -7.19
N GLU A 40 -0.70 -1.07 -7.84
CA GLU A 40 -1.16 -1.04 -9.24
C GLU A 40 -2.47 -0.26 -9.42
N SER A 41 -3.23 -0.04 -8.34
CA SER A 41 -4.51 0.70 -8.35
C SER A 41 -4.40 2.20 -8.03
N LEU A 42 -3.19 2.71 -7.76
CA LEU A 42 -2.92 4.12 -7.39
C LEU A 42 -2.73 5.05 -8.60
#